data_AF-A0A9P6UM76-F1
#
_entry.id   AF-A0A9P6UM76-F1
#
_cell.length_a   1.000
_cell.length_b   1.000
_cell.length_c   1.000
_cell.angle_alpha   90.00
_cell.angle_beta   90.00
_cell.angle_gamma   90.00
#
_symmetry.space_group_name_H-M   'P 1'
#
loop_
_entity.id
_entity.type
_entity.pdbx_description
1 polymer ?
#
loop_
_entity_poly.entity_id
_entity_poly.type
_entity_poly.pdbx_seq_one_letter_code
_entity_poly.pdbx_strand_id
1 'polypeptide(L)'
;MTDAVNNVYLDKQEYGKDRVRLLKVHRDTKVHRVDDLTIRCLLSGAAFTTSYTEASNKAVVATDSIKNTCYVLAKSSKVVDTLELFAAELANHFLNTYSWVEGAHVTIIRHRWARMIIDGKPHTHSFWRDGDETRQTDIFIKRGANGRRTIDLKSAIAGLLVLKTTGSSFENFVRDEYTTLPEAKDRILSTCVDASWEFNVPSLQTESVLPSLSQIPFNQIYDSVRDETCKIFAVDESASVQATLYKMAAQSIKNWKWLDRVSYALPNRHFFAVDLNYFRGTKNLGEHADVYQPIADPSGLISGTVARAPGTSPAAPVSLPPIAFLNTEATASDFAVAVTLLFEPAPPLVQHLYAHRPYATYASLIDSAERLLLSTSTPTALLTQDEQVAIINAHPRIGAAKANLSALSLIEQGYTAEDAAEKVHDTATPSQDDAVTQATLKRLNQEYEDKYGFKFVVFVNGRPRHVIIPVMEERIHHSTREAEKKTAMTDMVAIARDRLSKLGVA
;
A
#
# COMPACT_ATOMS: atom_id res chain seq x y z
N MET A 1 10.43 -38.67 -21.39
CA MET A 1 10.75 -39.77 -22.32
C MET A 1 9.43 -40.33 -22.84
N THR A 2 9.35 -40.66 -24.13
CA THR A 2 8.20 -41.34 -24.73
C THR A 2 8.23 -42.81 -24.30
N ASP A 3 7.12 -43.29 -23.72
CA ASP A 3 6.86 -44.70 -23.56
C ASP A 3 6.58 -45.29 -24.95
N ALA A 4 7.57 -45.98 -25.51
CA ALA A 4 7.52 -46.54 -26.85
C ALA A 4 6.45 -47.65 -27.02
N VAL A 5 5.95 -48.22 -25.91
CA VAL A 5 4.90 -49.26 -25.93
C VAL A 5 3.52 -48.62 -26.00
N ASN A 6 3.33 -47.48 -25.33
CA ASN A 6 2.02 -46.83 -25.19
C ASN A 6 1.85 -45.55 -26.02
N ASN A 7 2.91 -45.07 -26.69
CA ASN A 7 2.93 -43.81 -27.46
C ASN A 7 2.48 -42.59 -26.63
N VAL A 8 2.93 -42.51 -25.37
CA VAL A 8 2.65 -41.41 -24.44
C VAL A 8 3.92 -40.87 -23.81
N TYR A 9 3.93 -39.63 -23.34
CA TYR A 9 5.05 -39.06 -22.58
C TYR A 9 4.53 -38.13 -21.47
N LEU A 10 5.35 -37.93 -20.43
CA LEU A 10 5.08 -36.96 -19.37
C LEU A 10 5.46 -35.55 -19.85
N ASP A 11 4.46 -34.71 -20.13
CA ASP A 11 4.65 -33.36 -20.67
C ASP A 11 5.06 -32.32 -19.62
N LYS A 12 4.37 -32.30 -18.48
CA LYS A 12 4.67 -31.44 -17.33
C LYS A 12 4.48 -32.21 -16.03
N GLN A 13 5.32 -31.94 -15.04
CA GLN A 13 5.15 -32.48 -13.70
C GLN A 13 5.61 -31.49 -12.62
N GLU A 14 4.94 -31.60 -11.48
CA GLU A 14 5.35 -31.03 -10.21
C GLU A 14 4.77 -31.93 -9.10
N TYR A 15 5.46 -32.04 -7.97
CA TYR A 15 4.94 -32.74 -6.80
C TYR A 15 5.48 -32.10 -5.52
N GLY A 16 4.84 -32.35 -4.39
CA GLY A 16 5.37 -31.91 -3.12
C GLY A 16 4.37 -32.07 -1.98
N LYS A 17 4.30 -31.08 -1.10
CA LYS A 17 3.42 -31.09 0.08
C LYS A 17 2.50 -29.87 0.07
N ASP A 18 1.23 -30.11 0.32
CA ASP A 18 0.19 -29.09 0.45
C ASP A 18 -0.35 -29.05 1.89
N ARG A 19 -1.00 -27.93 2.24
CA ARG A 19 -1.68 -27.69 3.52
C ARG A 19 -0.82 -27.89 4.77
N VAL A 20 0.48 -27.55 4.69
CA VAL A 20 1.37 -27.59 5.86
C VAL A 20 1.00 -26.43 6.78
N ARG A 21 0.26 -26.73 7.87
CA ARG A 21 -0.09 -25.76 8.91
C ARG A 21 1.11 -25.50 9.83
N LEU A 22 1.39 -24.23 10.09
CA LEU A 22 2.33 -23.82 11.14
C LEU A 22 1.91 -22.51 11.80
N LEU A 23 2.24 -22.36 13.08
CA LEU A 23 2.09 -21.12 13.83
C LEU A 23 3.48 -20.70 14.34
N LYS A 24 3.95 -19.52 13.93
CA LYS A 24 5.16 -18.90 14.50
C LYS A 24 4.73 -17.82 15.48
N VAL A 25 5.26 -17.91 16.71
CA VAL A 25 5.11 -16.86 17.73
C VAL A 25 6.44 -16.11 17.86
N HIS A 26 6.39 -14.80 17.69
CA HIS A 26 7.52 -13.91 17.90
C HIS A 26 7.45 -13.34 19.32
N ARG A 27 8.47 -13.64 20.14
CA ARG A 27 8.60 -13.22 21.54
C ARG A 27 9.87 -12.41 21.78
N ASP A 28 10.29 -11.68 20.75
CA ASP A 28 11.41 -10.76 20.74
C ASP A 28 11.17 -9.53 21.64
N THR A 29 9.90 -9.22 21.95
CA THR A 29 9.52 -8.18 22.93
C THR A 29 8.45 -8.70 23.89
N LYS A 30 8.07 -7.88 24.90
CA LYS A 30 6.93 -8.17 25.79
C LYS A 30 5.58 -8.23 25.05
N VAL A 31 5.51 -7.63 23.85
CA VAL A 31 4.32 -7.67 22.98
C VAL A 31 4.57 -8.74 21.93
N HIS A 32 3.91 -9.90 22.09
CA HIS A 32 4.07 -11.02 21.18
C HIS A 32 3.41 -10.73 19.83
N ARG A 33 3.94 -11.27 18.74
CA ARG A 33 3.29 -11.31 17.40
C ARG A 33 3.10 -12.76 16.95
N VAL A 34 2.17 -13.00 16.04
CA VAL A 34 1.88 -14.36 15.53
C VAL A 34 1.74 -14.37 14.00
N ASP A 35 2.24 -15.44 13.39
CA ASP A 35 2.03 -15.80 11.98
C ASP A 35 1.43 -17.20 11.91
N ASP A 36 0.13 -17.30 11.61
CA ASP A 36 -0.58 -18.56 11.38
C ASP A 36 -0.63 -18.80 9.87
N LEU A 37 0.15 -19.78 9.40
CA LEU A 37 0.41 -19.98 7.98
C LEU A 37 -0.10 -21.35 7.52
N THR A 38 -0.51 -21.41 6.25
CA THR A 38 -0.68 -22.64 5.47
C THR A 38 0.25 -22.59 4.27
N ILE A 39 1.14 -23.56 4.16
CA ILE A 39 2.21 -23.58 3.15
C ILE A 39 2.01 -24.75 2.21
N ARG A 40 2.22 -24.47 0.91
CA ARG A 40 2.38 -25.46 -0.15
C ARG A 40 3.74 -25.29 -0.79
N CYS A 41 4.46 -26.40 -0.98
CA CYS A 41 5.74 -26.43 -1.67
C CYS A 41 5.68 -27.54 -2.73
N LEU A 42 5.87 -27.19 -4.00
CA LEU A 42 5.95 -28.10 -5.13
C LEU A 42 7.31 -27.97 -5.83
N LEU A 43 7.88 -29.08 -6.25
CA LEU A 43 9.18 -29.18 -6.92
C LEU A 43 8.99 -29.72 -8.33
N SER A 44 9.77 -29.19 -9.28
CA SER A 44 9.77 -29.63 -10.68
C SER A 44 11.19 -29.76 -11.23
N GLY A 45 11.34 -30.56 -12.29
CA GLY A 45 12.62 -30.87 -12.93
C GLY A 45 12.62 -32.21 -13.68
N ALA A 46 13.50 -32.35 -14.67
CA ALA A 46 13.51 -33.51 -15.56
C ALA A 46 13.89 -34.82 -14.83
N ALA A 47 14.72 -34.74 -13.78
CA ALA A 47 15.17 -35.89 -12.99
C ALA A 47 14.00 -36.65 -12.31
N PHE A 48 12.87 -35.98 -12.07
CA PHE A 48 11.68 -36.61 -11.50
C PHE A 48 10.92 -37.48 -12.49
N THR A 49 11.18 -37.40 -13.80
CA THR A 49 10.45 -38.18 -14.83
C THR A 49 10.45 -39.68 -14.50
N THR A 50 11.60 -40.21 -14.05
CA THR A 50 11.76 -41.63 -13.74
C THR A 50 10.92 -42.12 -12.56
N SER A 51 10.44 -41.24 -11.67
CA SER A 51 9.50 -41.66 -10.62
C SER A 51 8.12 -41.98 -11.16
N TYR A 52 7.73 -41.38 -12.29
CA TYR A 52 6.46 -41.63 -12.97
C TYR A 52 6.58 -42.77 -13.99
N THR A 53 7.65 -42.77 -14.79
CA THR A 53 7.77 -43.69 -15.94
C THR A 53 8.46 -45.00 -15.63
N GLU A 54 9.27 -45.05 -14.56
CA GLU A 54 10.11 -46.20 -14.22
C GLU A 54 9.95 -46.64 -12.75
N ALA A 55 9.00 -46.06 -12.02
CA ALA A 55 8.80 -46.27 -10.59
C ALA A 55 10.08 -46.06 -9.73
N SER A 56 10.98 -45.18 -10.19
CA SER A 56 12.25 -44.91 -9.51
C SER A 56 12.13 -43.73 -8.55
N ASN A 57 12.24 -43.99 -7.25
CA ASN A 57 12.18 -42.94 -6.22
C ASN A 57 13.54 -42.24 -5.98
N LYS A 58 14.59 -42.54 -6.74
CA LYS A 58 15.96 -42.03 -6.47
C LYS A 58 16.06 -40.51 -6.45
N ALA A 59 15.34 -39.83 -7.33
CA ALA A 59 15.32 -38.37 -7.40
C ALA A 59 14.30 -37.72 -6.44
N VAL A 60 13.41 -38.52 -5.83
CA VAL A 60 12.26 -38.03 -5.07
C VAL A 60 12.70 -37.54 -3.68
N VAL A 61 12.51 -36.25 -3.42
CA VAL A 61 12.52 -35.67 -2.08
C VAL A 61 11.17 -36.01 -1.45
N ALA A 62 11.18 -36.92 -0.48
CA ALA A 62 9.94 -37.35 0.17
C ALA A 62 9.11 -36.14 0.63
N THR A 63 7.79 -36.17 0.39
CA THR A 63 6.93 -35.03 0.73
C THR A 63 6.91 -34.75 2.22
N ASP A 64 7.17 -35.76 3.06
CA ASP A 64 7.39 -35.58 4.50
C ASP A 64 8.66 -34.75 4.81
N SER A 65 9.75 -34.96 4.07
CA SER A 65 10.95 -34.12 4.18
C SER A 65 10.65 -32.67 3.80
N ILE A 66 9.84 -32.42 2.77
CA ILE A 66 9.38 -31.06 2.39
C ILE A 66 8.62 -30.39 3.54
N LYS A 67 7.70 -31.13 4.20
CA LYS A 67 7.00 -30.66 5.41
C LYS A 67 7.98 -30.32 6.54
N ASN A 68 8.95 -31.20 6.80
CA ASN A 68 9.96 -30.99 7.84
C ASN A 68 10.83 -29.75 7.54
N THR A 69 11.21 -29.56 6.28
CA THR A 69 11.92 -28.35 5.81
C THR A 69 11.15 -27.08 6.11
N CYS A 70 9.82 -27.06 5.91
CA CYS A 70 8.99 -25.90 6.25
C CYS A 70 9.10 -25.54 7.74
N TYR A 71 9.03 -26.53 8.63
CA TYR A 71 9.14 -26.31 10.08
C TYR A 71 10.55 -25.87 10.50
N VAL A 72 11.58 -26.52 9.96
CA VAL A 72 12.98 -26.20 10.28
C VAL A 72 13.33 -24.78 9.83
N LEU A 73 12.97 -24.40 8.60
CA LEU A 73 13.23 -23.05 8.10
C LEU A 73 12.38 -22.00 8.81
N ALA A 74 11.10 -22.27 9.10
CA ALA A 74 10.31 -21.35 9.93
C ALA A 74 10.94 -21.12 11.32
N LYS A 75 11.64 -22.12 11.89
CA LYS A 75 12.32 -21.99 13.18
C LYS A 75 13.52 -21.05 13.10
N SER A 76 14.37 -21.17 12.07
CA SER A 76 15.63 -20.42 11.93
C SER A 76 15.50 -19.08 11.19
N SER A 77 14.47 -18.92 10.36
CA SER A 77 14.24 -17.74 9.53
C SER A 77 13.96 -16.49 10.36
N LYS A 78 14.45 -15.35 9.86
CA LYS A 78 14.21 -14.01 10.41
C LYS A 78 13.12 -13.23 9.64
N VAL A 79 12.59 -13.80 8.56
CA VAL A 79 11.72 -13.09 7.61
C VAL A 79 10.34 -13.73 7.48
N VAL A 80 9.96 -14.62 8.40
CA VAL A 80 8.65 -15.31 8.42
C VAL A 80 7.46 -14.32 8.40
N ASP A 81 7.65 -13.12 8.95
CA ASP A 81 6.64 -12.07 8.98
C ASP A 81 6.49 -11.31 7.64
N THR A 82 7.32 -11.61 6.64
CA THR A 82 7.20 -11.13 5.26
C THR A 82 7.07 -12.32 4.32
N LEU A 83 5.84 -12.65 3.93
CA LEU A 83 5.53 -13.94 3.30
C LEU A 83 6.34 -14.18 2.02
N GLU A 84 6.51 -13.15 1.21
CA GLU A 84 7.21 -13.18 -0.06
C GLU A 84 8.69 -13.56 0.14
N LEU A 85 9.33 -13.01 1.18
CA LEU A 85 10.70 -13.34 1.53
C LEU A 85 10.82 -14.76 2.10
N PHE A 86 9.88 -15.16 2.96
CA PHE A 86 9.91 -16.52 3.51
C PHE A 86 9.61 -17.59 2.45
N ALA A 87 8.68 -17.33 1.52
CA ALA A 87 8.42 -18.19 0.38
C ALA A 87 9.65 -18.30 -0.53
N ALA A 88 10.34 -17.19 -0.78
CA ALA A 88 11.60 -17.19 -1.51
C ALA A 88 12.72 -17.96 -0.79
N GLU A 89 12.82 -17.85 0.53
CA GLU A 89 13.78 -18.63 1.34
C GLU A 89 13.52 -20.14 1.22
N LEU A 90 12.26 -20.57 1.31
CA LEU A 90 11.86 -21.96 1.12
C LEU A 90 12.20 -22.45 -0.30
N ALA A 91 11.78 -21.71 -1.33
CA ALA A 91 12.03 -22.08 -2.72
C ALA A 91 13.53 -22.16 -3.02
N ASN A 92 14.29 -21.17 -2.58
CA ASN A 92 15.73 -21.11 -2.80
C ASN A 92 16.48 -22.21 -2.04
N HIS A 93 16.01 -22.61 -0.85
CA HIS A 93 16.57 -23.75 -0.12
C HIS A 93 16.46 -25.04 -0.92
N PHE A 94 15.29 -25.36 -1.48
CA PHE A 94 15.12 -26.58 -2.27
C PHE A 94 16.03 -26.59 -3.50
N LEU A 95 16.12 -25.45 -4.19
CA LEU A 95 16.98 -25.33 -5.35
C LEU A 95 18.45 -25.50 -4.97
N ASN A 96 18.93 -24.86 -3.90
CA ASN A 96 20.34 -24.91 -3.50
C ASN A 96 20.74 -26.25 -2.87
N THR A 97 19.79 -26.96 -2.26
CA THR A 97 20.05 -28.26 -1.60
C THR A 97 20.06 -29.42 -2.60
N TYR A 98 19.15 -29.40 -3.57
CA TYR A 98 18.95 -30.50 -4.52
C TYR A 98 19.31 -30.04 -5.92
N SER A 99 20.51 -30.41 -6.39
CA SER A 99 21.08 -29.92 -7.66
C SER A 99 20.26 -30.30 -8.90
N TRP A 100 19.46 -31.37 -8.83
CA TRP A 100 18.58 -31.83 -9.90
C TRP A 100 17.17 -31.19 -9.87
N VAL A 101 16.86 -30.36 -8.88
CA VAL A 101 15.62 -29.58 -8.84
C VAL A 101 15.80 -28.33 -9.71
N GLU A 102 14.89 -28.18 -10.67
CA GLU A 102 14.92 -27.09 -11.64
C GLU A 102 13.93 -25.98 -11.29
N GLY A 103 12.82 -26.29 -10.65
CA GLY A 103 11.81 -25.33 -10.22
C GLY A 103 11.30 -25.62 -8.82
N ALA A 104 11.04 -24.56 -8.06
CA ALA A 104 10.40 -24.63 -6.76
C ALA A 104 9.26 -23.60 -6.70
N HIS A 105 8.04 -24.09 -6.47
CA HIS A 105 6.82 -23.31 -6.35
C HIS A 105 6.35 -23.33 -4.90
N VAL A 106 6.31 -22.16 -4.26
CA VAL A 106 5.87 -22.01 -2.87
C VAL A 106 4.68 -21.08 -2.81
N THR A 107 3.58 -21.54 -2.21
CA THR A 107 2.41 -20.72 -1.89
C THR A 107 2.29 -20.64 -0.38
N ILE A 108 2.12 -19.43 0.16
CA ILE A 108 1.87 -19.21 1.60
C ILE A 108 0.59 -18.42 1.77
N ILE A 109 -0.31 -18.94 2.59
CA ILE A 109 -1.52 -18.28 3.05
C ILE A 109 -1.32 -17.91 4.51
N ARG A 110 -1.36 -16.62 4.83
CA ARG A 110 -1.44 -16.12 6.22
C ARG A 110 -2.89 -15.92 6.61
N HIS A 111 -3.21 -16.56 7.71
CA HIS A 111 -4.47 -16.46 8.41
C HIS A 111 -4.45 -15.27 9.38
N ARG A 112 -5.47 -14.42 9.30
CA ARG A 112 -5.55 -13.19 10.07
C ARG A 112 -5.73 -13.45 11.57
N TRP A 113 -5.04 -12.69 12.41
CA TRP A 113 -5.22 -12.65 13.87
C TRP A 113 -5.10 -11.20 14.36
N ALA A 114 -6.22 -10.54 14.59
CA ALA A 114 -6.21 -9.20 15.16
C ALA A 114 -5.89 -9.24 16.65
N ARG A 115 -5.11 -8.27 17.10
CA ARG A 115 -4.81 -8.08 18.52
C ARG A 115 -6.05 -7.55 19.23
N MET A 116 -6.41 -8.16 20.35
CA MET A 116 -7.52 -7.68 21.18
C MET A 116 -7.19 -6.32 21.79
N ILE A 117 -8.18 -5.42 21.86
CA ILE A 117 -8.09 -4.15 22.58
C ILE A 117 -8.85 -4.31 23.91
N ILE A 118 -8.16 -4.16 25.04
CA ILE A 118 -8.72 -4.25 26.40
C ILE A 118 -8.52 -2.90 27.08
N ASP A 119 -9.60 -2.29 27.57
CA ASP A 119 -9.59 -0.97 28.19
C ASP A 119 -8.90 0.10 27.33
N GLY A 120 -9.19 0.08 26.03
CA GLY A 120 -8.63 1.01 25.04
C GLY A 120 -7.16 0.76 24.67
N LYS A 121 -6.54 -0.33 25.16
CA LYS A 121 -5.12 -0.64 24.92
C LYS A 121 -4.95 -1.98 24.21
N PRO A 122 -4.01 -2.10 23.26
CA PRO A 122 -3.72 -3.39 22.63
C PRO A 122 -3.14 -4.40 23.62
N HIS A 123 -3.71 -5.60 23.68
CA HIS A 123 -3.26 -6.67 24.59
C HIS A 123 -1.91 -7.24 24.14
N THR A 124 -1.06 -7.63 25.09
CA THR A 124 0.33 -8.03 24.78
C THR A 124 0.43 -9.38 24.07
N HIS A 125 -0.55 -10.28 24.23
CA HIS A 125 -0.45 -11.65 23.72
C HIS A 125 -1.79 -12.34 23.39
N SER A 126 -2.89 -11.58 23.28
CA SER A 126 -4.22 -12.15 22.98
C SER A 126 -4.74 -11.63 21.65
N PHE A 127 -5.31 -12.53 20.86
CA PHE A 127 -5.74 -12.29 19.49
C PHE A 127 -7.11 -12.92 19.22
N TRP A 128 -7.84 -12.38 18.25
CA TRP A 128 -9.11 -12.93 17.76
C TRP A 128 -9.14 -12.92 16.22
N ARG A 129 -10.09 -13.65 15.64
CA ARG A 129 -10.32 -13.69 14.19
C ARG A 129 -11.34 -12.62 13.81
N ASP A 130 -10.88 -11.54 13.20
CA ASP A 130 -11.72 -10.43 12.72
C ASP A 130 -11.91 -10.52 11.20
N GLY A 131 -12.75 -11.46 10.79
CA GLY A 131 -13.04 -11.77 9.39
C GLY A 131 -12.21 -12.94 8.84
N ASP A 132 -12.60 -13.39 7.66
CA ASP A 132 -12.05 -14.56 6.98
C ASP A 132 -11.05 -14.19 5.87
N GLU A 133 -10.74 -12.90 5.69
CA GLU A 133 -9.76 -12.47 4.71
C GLU A 133 -8.38 -13.11 4.98
N THR A 134 -7.68 -13.46 3.92
CA THR A 134 -6.32 -14.01 3.98
C THR A 134 -5.37 -13.18 3.15
N ARG A 135 -4.14 -13.04 3.64
CA ARG A 135 -3.01 -12.55 2.84
C ARG A 135 -2.30 -13.76 2.24
N GLN A 136 -2.00 -13.70 0.95
CA GLN A 136 -1.34 -14.80 0.25
C GLN A 136 -0.14 -14.32 -0.53
N THR A 137 0.82 -15.21 -0.74
CA THR A 137 1.87 -15.05 -1.76
C THR A 137 2.06 -16.35 -2.51
N ASP A 138 2.45 -16.22 -3.76
CA ASP A 138 2.76 -17.31 -4.66
C ASP A 138 4.07 -16.97 -5.38
N ILE A 139 5.10 -17.81 -5.19
CA ILE A 139 6.40 -17.63 -5.82
C ILE A 139 6.83 -18.89 -6.55
N PHE A 140 7.22 -18.75 -7.81
CA PHE A 140 7.90 -19.78 -8.57
C PHE A 140 9.32 -19.32 -8.90
N ILE A 141 10.32 -20.03 -8.39
CA ILE A 141 11.72 -19.80 -8.73
C ILE A 141 12.20 -20.94 -9.61
N LYS A 142 12.72 -20.60 -10.79
CA LYS A 142 13.33 -21.56 -11.72
C LYS A 142 14.83 -21.32 -11.83
N ARG A 143 15.58 -22.43 -11.81
CA ARG A 143 17.01 -22.50 -12.09
C ARG A 143 17.27 -22.24 -13.57
N GLY A 144 18.20 -21.34 -13.83
CA GLY A 144 18.80 -21.11 -15.14
C GLY A 144 20.29 -21.46 -15.14
N ALA A 145 20.93 -21.29 -16.30
CA ALA A 145 22.37 -21.53 -16.45
C ALA A 145 23.20 -20.56 -15.57
N ASN A 146 24.39 -21.02 -15.15
CA ASN A 146 25.37 -20.22 -14.41
C ASN A 146 24.82 -19.51 -13.16
N GLY A 147 23.97 -20.22 -12.39
CA GLY A 147 23.38 -19.71 -11.15
C GLY A 147 22.26 -18.69 -11.34
N ARG A 148 21.80 -18.43 -12.57
CA ARG A 148 20.68 -17.54 -12.85
C ARG A 148 19.38 -18.06 -12.21
N ARG A 149 18.55 -17.15 -11.68
CA ARG A 149 17.21 -17.42 -11.17
C ARG A 149 16.18 -16.58 -11.91
N THR A 150 15.14 -17.21 -12.45
CA THR A 150 13.93 -16.53 -12.91
C THR A 150 12.88 -16.64 -11.80
N ILE A 151 12.19 -15.54 -11.50
CA ILE A 151 11.28 -15.43 -10.36
C ILE A 151 9.94 -14.91 -10.86
N ASP A 152 8.91 -15.72 -10.74
CA ASP A 152 7.52 -15.29 -10.90
C ASP A 152 6.95 -15.11 -9.49
N LEU A 153 6.59 -13.89 -9.11
CA LEU A 153 6.15 -13.56 -7.75
C LEU A 153 4.83 -12.81 -7.78
N LYS A 154 3.87 -13.29 -6.98
CA LYS A 154 2.57 -12.66 -6.78
C LYS A 154 2.25 -12.55 -5.29
N SER A 155 1.49 -11.53 -4.93
CA SER A 155 0.79 -11.48 -3.65
C SER A 155 -0.69 -11.23 -3.87
N ALA A 156 -1.50 -11.59 -2.87
CA ALA A 156 -2.95 -11.50 -2.97
C ALA A 156 -3.63 -11.25 -1.63
N ILE A 157 -4.82 -10.68 -1.72
CA ILE A 157 -5.87 -10.68 -0.72
C ILE A 157 -6.94 -11.63 -1.24
N ALA A 158 -7.43 -12.53 -0.39
CA ALA A 158 -8.58 -13.36 -0.75
C ALA A 158 -9.61 -13.34 0.39
N GLY A 159 -10.88 -13.24 0.04
CA GLY A 159 -11.96 -13.31 1.03
C GLY A 159 -12.29 -11.99 1.76
N LEU A 160 -11.89 -10.83 1.23
CA LEU A 160 -12.21 -9.55 1.88
C LEU A 160 -13.67 -9.15 1.59
N LEU A 161 -14.57 -9.44 2.53
CA LEU A 161 -15.99 -9.12 2.42
C LEU A 161 -16.27 -7.66 2.74
N VAL A 162 -16.88 -6.93 1.79
CA VAL A 162 -17.25 -5.52 1.93
C VAL A 162 -18.69 -5.26 1.45
N LEU A 163 -19.32 -4.22 2.00
CA LEU A 163 -20.67 -3.77 1.64
C LEU A 163 -20.77 -2.25 1.75
N LYS A 164 -21.37 -1.60 0.75
CA LYS A 164 -21.85 -0.22 0.81
C LYS A 164 -23.35 -0.19 0.54
N THR A 165 -24.06 0.64 1.28
CA THR A 165 -25.54 0.67 1.28
C THR A 165 -26.14 1.62 0.25
N THR A 166 -25.32 2.49 -0.32
CA THR A 166 -25.68 3.51 -1.32
C THR A 166 -24.40 3.88 -2.10
N GLY A 167 -24.49 4.76 -3.08
CA GLY A 167 -23.36 5.24 -3.88
C GLY A 167 -22.90 4.19 -4.90
N SER A 168 -23.85 3.38 -5.39
CA SER A 168 -23.66 2.48 -6.51
C SER A 168 -24.87 2.55 -7.43
N SER A 169 -24.65 2.78 -8.71
CA SER A 169 -25.66 2.73 -9.74
C SER A 169 -25.38 1.60 -10.73
N PHE A 170 -26.37 1.28 -11.55
CA PHE A 170 -26.23 0.42 -12.72
C PHE A 170 -27.35 0.72 -13.71
N GLU A 171 -27.01 1.49 -14.73
CA GLU A 171 -27.92 2.05 -15.73
C GLU A 171 -27.26 1.97 -17.11
N ASN A 172 -28.04 2.17 -18.17
CA ASN A 172 -27.59 2.18 -19.56
C ASN A 172 -26.90 0.88 -20.02
N PHE A 173 -27.28 -0.25 -19.44
CA PHE A 173 -26.87 -1.57 -19.93
C PHE A 173 -27.71 -2.00 -21.13
N VAL A 174 -27.20 -2.96 -21.91
CA VAL A 174 -27.89 -3.49 -23.09
C VAL A 174 -29.28 -4.00 -22.70
N ARG A 175 -30.29 -3.66 -23.52
CA ARG A 175 -31.66 -4.14 -23.36
C ARG A 175 -32.09 -4.88 -24.62
N ASP A 176 -32.47 -6.12 -24.44
CA ASP A 176 -32.97 -7.02 -25.47
C ASP A 176 -34.12 -7.89 -24.91
N GLU A 177 -34.56 -8.89 -25.67
CA GLU A 177 -35.63 -9.81 -25.27
C GLU A 177 -35.32 -10.67 -24.03
N TYR A 178 -34.07 -10.71 -23.55
CA TYR A 178 -33.64 -11.46 -22.36
C TYR A 178 -33.55 -10.60 -21.10
N THR A 179 -33.79 -9.28 -21.21
CA THR A 179 -33.48 -8.32 -20.15
C THR A 179 -34.70 -8.00 -19.28
N THR A 180 -34.76 -8.58 -18.07
CA THR A 180 -35.78 -8.27 -17.05
C THR A 180 -35.30 -7.32 -15.95
N LEU A 181 -33.99 -7.10 -15.84
CA LEU A 181 -33.39 -6.28 -14.79
C LEU A 181 -33.82 -4.80 -14.96
N PRO A 182 -34.41 -4.18 -13.93
CA PRO A 182 -34.63 -2.74 -13.91
C PRO A 182 -33.30 -2.00 -13.72
N GLU A 183 -33.22 -0.81 -14.29
CA GLU A 183 -32.13 0.12 -14.00
C GLU A 183 -32.21 0.63 -12.56
N ALA A 184 -31.05 0.88 -11.95
CA ALA A 184 -30.97 1.35 -10.58
C ALA A 184 -30.03 2.55 -10.50
N LYS A 185 -30.57 3.70 -10.12
CA LYS A 185 -29.80 4.93 -9.84
C LYS A 185 -29.01 4.84 -8.53
N ASP A 186 -29.51 4.04 -7.60
CA ASP A 186 -28.84 3.70 -6.35
C ASP A 186 -29.19 2.27 -5.94
N ARG A 187 -28.23 1.54 -5.39
CA ARG A 187 -28.38 0.16 -4.92
C ARG A 187 -27.30 -0.20 -3.90
N ILE A 188 -27.58 -1.22 -3.10
CA ILE A 188 -26.57 -1.91 -2.31
C ILE A 188 -25.55 -2.55 -3.25
N LEU A 189 -24.26 -2.40 -2.92
CA LEU A 189 -23.17 -3.15 -3.54
C LEU A 189 -22.42 -3.91 -2.45
N SER A 190 -22.30 -5.22 -2.61
CA SER A 190 -21.48 -6.07 -1.76
C SER A 190 -20.66 -7.04 -2.60
N THR A 191 -19.43 -7.28 -2.17
CA THR A 191 -18.51 -8.21 -2.85
C THR A 191 -17.57 -8.87 -1.86
N CYS A 192 -17.06 -10.03 -2.25
CA CYS A 192 -15.98 -10.73 -1.56
C CYS A 192 -14.72 -10.55 -2.42
N VAL A 193 -13.88 -9.59 -2.05
CA VAL A 193 -12.73 -9.19 -2.86
C VAL A 193 -11.65 -10.26 -2.85
N ASP A 194 -11.36 -10.78 -4.04
CA ASP A 194 -10.11 -11.45 -4.35
C ASP A 194 -9.27 -10.53 -5.25
N ALA A 195 -8.14 -10.07 -4.74
CA ALA A 195 -7.22 -9.17 -5.41
C ALA A 195 -5.83 -9.81 -5.46
N SER A 196 -5.16 -9.78 -6.61
CA SER A 196 -3.79 -10.28 -6.75
C SER A 196 -2.94 -9.33 -7.58
N TRP A 197 -1.65 -9.27 -7.30
CA TRP A 197 -0.72 -8.42 -8.03
C TRP A 197 0.59 -9.12 -8.31
N GLU A 198 1.12 -8.86 -9.50
CA GLU A 198 2.36 -9.46 -10.00
C GLU A 198 3.50 -8.46 -9.86
N PHE A 199 4.60 -8.91 -9.27
CA PHE A 199 5.78 -8.09 -9.08
C PHE A 199 6.69 -8.16 -10.31
N ASN A 200 7.24 -7.01 -10.71
CA ASN A 200 8.18 -6.91 -11.82
C ASN A 200 9.62 -7.24 -11.41
N VAL A 201 9.82 -8.46 -10.92
CA VAL A 201 11.13 -8.94 -10.47
C VAL A 201 11.98 -9.36 -11.69
N PRO A 202 13.13 -8.72 -11.95
CA PRO A 202 14.01 -9.16 -13.02
C PRO A 202 14.64 -10.51 -12.69
N SER A 203 15.10 -11.21 -13.73
CA SER A 203 15.98 -12.38 -13.51
C SER A 203 17.22 -11.98 -12.73
N LEU A 204 17.61 -12.80 -11.75
CA LEU A 204 18.79 -12.54 -10.91
C LEU A 204 19.95 -13.42 -11.37
N GLN A 205 21.13 -12.85 -11.55
CA GLN A 205 22.36 -13.60 -11.89
C GLN A 205 23.06 -14.09 -10.62
N THR A 206 22.33 -14.75 -9.73
CA THR A 206 22.83 -15.24 -8.44
C THR A 206 21.90 -16.30 -7.86
N GLU A 207 22.47 -17.26 -7.12
CA GLU A 207 21.71 -18.24 -6.33
C GLU A 207 21.23 -17.68 -4.99
N SER A 208 21.63 -16.46 -4.62
CA SER A 208 21.17 -15.76 -3.42
C SER A 208 20.11 -14.71 -3.79
N VAL A 209 18.84 -15.08 -3.69
CA VAL A 209 17.72 -14.22 -4.11
C VAL A 209 17.26 -13.23 -3.04
N LEU A 210 17.46 -13.54 -1.75
CA LEU A 210 16.92 -12.73 -0.65
C LEU A 210 17.45 -11.28 -0.61
N PRO A 211 18.74 -10.98 -0.84
CA PRO A 211 19.23 -9.60 -0.79
C PRO A 211 18.54 -8.68 -1.81
N SER A 212 18.25 -9.19 -3.01
CA SER A 212 17.55 -8.46 -4.06
C SER A 212 16.05 -8.30 -3.75
N LEU A 213 15.40 -9.37 -3.30
CA LEU A 213 13.96 -9.31 -2.96
C LEU A 213 13.69 -8.46 -1.71
N SER A 214 14.64 -8.38 -0.77
CA SER A 214 14.50 -7.58 0.46
C SER A 214 14.45 -6.07 0.20
N GLN A 215 14.76 -5.62 -1.02
CA GLN A 215 14.60 -4.23 -1.45
C GLN A 215 13.14 -3.86 -1.75
N ILE A 216 12.25 -4.86 -1.87
CA ILE A 216 10.84 -4.64 -2.19
C ILE A 216 10.05 -4.54 -0.87
N PRO A 217 9.33 -3.43 -0.62
CA PRO A 217 8.58 -3.20 0.62
C PRO A 217 7.25 -3.96 0.61
N PHE A 218 7.31 -5.30 0.62
CA PHE A 218 6.14 -6.17 0.41
C PHE A 218 4.98 -5.92 1.39
N ASN A 219 5.27 -5.70 2.67
CA ASN A 219 4.24 -5.45 3.68
C ASN A 219 3.52 -4.12 3.42
N GLN A 220 4.27 -3.06 3.10
CA GLN A 220 3.70 -1.76 2.78
C GLN A 220 2.88 -1.80 1.49
N ILE A 221 3.33 -2.57 0.48
CA ILE A 221 2.58 -2.78 -0.76
C ILE A 221 1.25 -3.48 -0.45
N TYR A 222 1.26 -4.55 0.35
CA TYR A 222 0.04 -5.24 0.75
C TYR A 222 -0.93 -4.31 1.47
N ASP A 223 -0.45 -3.58 2.50
CA ASP A 223 -1.28 -2.66 3.28
C ASP A 223 -1.87 -1.57 2.37
N SER A 224 -1.06 -0.99 1.48
CA SER A 224 -1.50 0.02 0.52
C SER A 224 -2.54 -0.50 -0.46
N VAL A 225 -2.37 -1.70 -1.04
CA VAL A 225 -3.38 -2.26 -1.98
C VAL A 225 -4.69 -2.52 -1.25
N ARG A 226 -4.64 -3.06 -0.04
CA ARG A 226 -5.84 -3.30 0.78
C ARG A 226 -6.55 -1.99 1.13
N ASP A 227 -5.80 -0.97 1.55
CA ASP A 227 -6.34 0.34 1.91
C ASP A 227 -6.95 1.05 0.71
N GLU A 228 -6.29 1.03 -0.45
CA GLU A 228 -6.84 1.61 -1.69
C GLU A 228 -8.10 0.88 -2.16
N THR A 229 -8.14 -0.45 -2.01
CA THR A 229 -9.35 -1.25 -2.26
C THR A 229 -10.50 -0.74 -1.40
N CYS A 230 -10.32 -0.69 -0.08
CA CYS A 230 -11.36 -0.26 0.86
C CYS A 230 -11.77 1.20 0.64
N LYS A 231 -10.78 2.08 0.44
CA LYS A 231 -11.02 3.52 0.23
C LYS A 231 -11.82 3.76 -1.04
N ILE A 232 -11.38 3.22 -2.18
CA ILE A 232 -12.08 3.41 -3.46
C ILE A 232 -13.46 2.77 -3.41
N PHE A 233 -13.61 1.59 -2.81
CA PHE A 233 -14.93 0.99 -2.62
C PHE A 233 -15.88 1.93 -1.84
N ALA A 234 -15.38 2.53 -0.75
CA ALA A 234 -16.18 3.41 0.10
C ALA A 234 -16.55 4.72 -0.60
N VAL A 235 -15.59 5.40 -1.27
CA VAL A 235 -15.76 6.76 -1.76
C VAL A 235 -16.21 6.87 -3.22
N ASP A 236 -16.05 5.81 -4.02
CA ASP A 236 -16.43 5.85 -5.43
C ASP A 236 -17.96 5.82 -5.60
N GLU A 237 -18.52 6.79 -6.31
CA GLU A 237 -19.87 6.72 -6.85
C GLU A 237 -19.88 5.71 -8.00
N SER A 238 -20.14 4.45 -7.66
CA SER A 238 -19.82 3.30 -8.50
C SER A 238 -20.85 3.14 -9.64
N ALA A 239 -20.47 3.47 -10.87
CA ALA A 239 -21.31 3.23 -12.04
C ALA A 239 -21.45 1.74 -12.41
N SER A 240 -20.49 0.91 -12.00
CA SER A 240 -20.50 -0.55 -12.15
C SER A 240 -19.34 -1.17 -11.37
N VAL A 241 -19.42 -2.47 -11.10
CA VAL A 241 -18.32 -3.24 -10.49
C VAL A 241 -17.06 -3.15 -11.34
N GLN A 242 -17.20 -3.18 -12.68
CA GLN A 242 -16.11 -3.09 -13.64
C GLN A 242 -15.34 -1.77 -13.51
N ALA A 243 -16.06 -0.64 -13.44
CA ALA A 243 -15.46 0.69 -13.36
C ALA A 243 -14.70 0.89 -12.04
N THR A 244 -15.30 0.49 -10.92
CA THR A 244 -14.68 0.60 -9.60
C THR A 244 -13.47 -0.35 -9.47
N LEU A 245 -13.56 -1.58 -10.00
CA LEU A 245 -12.44 -2.52 -10.10
C LEU A 245 -11.25 -1.89 -10.83
N TYR A 246 -11.50 -1.28 -11.99
CA TYR A 246 -10.45 -0.64 -12.78
C TYR A 246 -9.75 0.47 -11.98
N LYS A 247 -10.51 1.33 -11.28
CA LYS A 247 -9.96 2.39 -10.42
C LYS A 247 -9.04 1.82 -9.33
N MET A 248 -9.48 0.78 -8.61
CA MET A 248 -8.69 0.12 -7.56
C MET A 248 -7.35 -0.42 -8.09
N ALA A 249 -7.41 -1.13 -9.22
CA ALA A 249 -6.24 -1.74 -9.82
C ALA A 249 -5.27 -0.70 -10.40
N ALA A 250 -5.79 0.31 -11.10
CA ALA A 250 -4.98 1.40 -11.67
C ALA A 250 -4.27 2.21 -10.58
N GLN A 251 -4.97 2.55 -9.50
CA GLN A 251 -4.39 3.28 -8.37
C GLN A 251 -3.29 2.47 -7.66
N SER A 252 -3.50 1.16 -7.48
CA SER A 252 -2.49 0.26 -6.92
C SER A 252 -1.20 0.22 -7.75
N ILE A 253 -1.32 0.11 -9.09
CA ILE A 253 -0.18 0.11 -10.03
C ILE A 253 0.54 1.47 -10.03
N LYS A 254 -0.22 2.57 -9.89
CA LYS A 254 0.32 3.92 -9.85
C LYS A 254 1.16 4.16 -8.59
N ASN A 255 0.71 3.67 -7.44
CA ASN A 255 1.39 3.87 -6.16
C ASN A 255 2.73 3.14 -6.05
N TRP A 256 2.90 2.03 -6.79
CA TRP A 256 4.05 1.15 -6.62
C TRP A 256 4.72 0.82 -7.95
N LYS A 257 5.98 1.27 -8.11
CA LYS A 257 6.82 0.92 -9.26
C LYS A 257 7.03 -0.59 -9.44
N TRP A 258 6.86 -1.35 -8.37
CA TRP A 258 7.10 -2.79 -8.35
C TRP A 258 5.93 -3.60 -8.94
N LEU A 259 4.79 -2.97 -9.20
CA LEU A 259 3.59 -3.61 -9.71
C LEU A 259 3.40 -3.30 -11.19
N ASP A 260 3.32 -4.36 -12.01
CA ASP A 260 3.01 -4.23 -13.43
C ASP A 260 1.57 -4.62 -13.74
N ARG A 261 1.01 -5.57 -12.96
CA ARG A 261 -0.31 -6.14 -13.19
C ARG A 261 -1.04 -6.33 -11.87
N VAL A 262 -2.28 -5.84 -11.79
CA VAL A 262 -3.17 -6.05 -10.66
C VAL A 262 -4.48 -6.62 -11.19
N SER A 263 -4.90 -7.75 -10.63
CA SER A 263 -6.08 -8.49 -11.01
C SER A 263 -7.08 -8.56 -9.88
N TYR A 264 -8.36 -8.48 -10.21
CA TYR A 264 -9.45 -8.64 -9.27
C TYR A 264 -10.45 -9.66 -9.79
N ALA A 265 -11.07 -10.40 -8.87
CA ALA A 265 -12.29 -11.16 -9.07
C ALA A 265 -13.30 -10.74 -7.98
N LEU A 266 -14.41 -10.16 -8.42
CA LEU A 266 -15.42 -9.51 -7.59
C LEU A 266 -16.80 -10.15 -7.86
N PRO A 267 -17.24 -11.12 -7.04
CA PRO A 267 -18.61 -11.60 -7.09
C PRO A 267 -19.56 -10.50 -6.57
N ASN A 268 -20.51 -10.08 -7.40
CA ASN A 268 -21.58 -9.18 -6.99
C ASN A 268 -22.61 -9.94 -6.14
N ARG A 269 -22.53 -9.76 -4.82
CA ARG A 269 -23.45 -10.39 -3.87
C ARG A 269 -24.72 -9.56 -3.77
N HIS A 270 -25.84 -10.16 -4.20
CA HIS A 270 -27.09 -9.43 -4.35
C HIS A 270 -27.86 -9.27 -3.04
N PHE A 271 -28.48 -8.11 -2.90
CA PHE A 271 -29.43 -7.78 -1.84
C PHE A 271 -30.68 -7.22 -2.52
N PHE A 272 -31.78 -7.97 -2.51
CA PHE A 272 -33.02 -7.55 -3.14
C PHE A 272 -33.97 -6.94 -2.13
N ALA A 273 -34.51 -5.76 -2.42
CA ALA A 273 -35.57 -5.17 -1.61
C ALA A 273 -36.80 -6.09 -1.65
N VAL A 274 -37.40 -6.34 -0.48
CA VAL A 274 -38.56 -7.22 -0.37
C VAL A 274 -39.82 -6.42 -0.66
N ASP A 275 -40.64 -6.82 -1.64
CA ASP A 275 -41.97 -6.23 -1.78
C ASP A 275 -42.81 -6.59 -0.54
N LEU A 276 -43.33 -5.59 0.18
CA LEU A 276 -44.18 -5.79 1.37
C LEU A 276 -45.58 -5.19 1.18
N ASN A 277 -45.93 -4.76 -0.04
CA ASN A 277 -47.18 -4.06 -0.31
C ASN A 277 -48.42 -4.92 0.00
N TYR A 278 -48.29 -6.24 -0.12
CA TYR A 278 -49.34 -7.20 0.22
C TYR A 278 -49.67 -7.25 1.73
N PHE A 279 -48.82 -6.70 2.59
CA PHE A 279 -49.11 -6.52 4.01
C PHE A 279 -49.60 -5.10 4.27
N ARG A 280 -50.90 -4.87 4.05
CA ARG A 280 -51.57 -3.60 4.37
C ARG A 280 -50.94 -2.37 3.69
N GLY A 281 -50.35 -2.53 2.51
CA GLY A 281 -49.76 -1.43 1.76
C GLY A 281 -48.41 -0.94 2.30
N THR A 282 -47.70 -1.74 3.10
CA THR A 282 -46.37 -1.39 3.59
C THR A 282 -45.39 -1.18 2.42
N LYS A 283 -44.79 0.01 2.36
CA LYS A 283 -43.83 0.38 1.31
C LYS A 283 -42.42 -0.05 1.71
N ASN A 284 -41.73 -0.78 0.84
CA ASN A 284 -40.33 -1.20 1.03
C ASN A 284 -39.58 -1.35 -0.31
N LEU A 285 -40.01 -0.65 -1.36
CA LEU A 285 -39.34 -0.63 -2.67
C LEU A 285 -38.94 0.81 -3.02
N GLY A 286 -37.97 0.95 -3.94
CA GLY A 286 -37.48 2.25 -4.39
C GLY A 286 -36.91 3.07 -3.23
N GLU A 287 -37.32 4.34 -3.12
CA GLU A 287 -36.88 5.26 -2.06
C GLU A 287 -37.27 4.84 -0.63
N HIS A 288 -38.22 3.90 -0.49
CA HIS A 288 -38.69 3.40 0.80
C HIS A 288 -37.99 2.11 1.26
N ALA A 289 -37.04 1.59 0.48
CA ALA A 289 -36.43 0.29 0.75
C ALA A 289 -35.44 0.35 1.93
N ASP A 290 -35.78 -0.29 3.05
CA ASP A 290 -34.91 -0.46 4.22
C ASP A 290 -34.79 -1.95 4.67
N VAL A 291 -35.62 -2.84 4.13
CA VAL A 291 -35.54 -4.30 4.33
C VAL A 291 -35.13 -5.01 3.05
N TYR A 292 -34.03 -5.77 3.11
CA TYR A 292 -33.45 -6.49 1.98
C TYR A 292 -33.29 -7.98 2.29
N GLN A 293 -33.44 -8.82 1.28
CA GLN A 293 -33.10 -10.23 1.30
C GLN A 293 -31.68 -10.42 0.72
N PRO A 294 -30.69 -10.85 1.52
CA PRO A 294 -29.40 -11.28 1.01
C PRO A 294 -29.56 -12.57 0.21
N ILE A 295 -28.95 -12.62 -0.97
CA ILE A 295 -28.99 -13.78 -1.86
C ILE A 295 -27.66 -14.52 -1.78
N ALA A 296 -27.71 -15.81 -1.46
CA ALA A 296 -26.53 -16.67 -1.45
C ALA A 296 -26.04 -16.94 -2.88
N ASP A 297 -26.98 -17.28 -3.77
CA ASP A 297 -26.75 -17.66 -5.16
C ASP A 297 -27.99 -17.30 -6.02
N PRO A 298 -27.83 -17.01 -7.33
CA PRO A 298 -26.58 -16.84 -8.06
C PRO A 298 -25.92 -15.48 -7.79
N SER A 299 -24.66 -15.30 -8.20
CA SER A 299 -23.96 -14.01 -8.17
C SER A 299 -23.35 -13.71 -9.53
N GLY A 300 -23.41 -12.45 -9.98
CA GLY A 300 -22.55 -12.00 -11.07
C GLY A 300 -21.08 -12.11 -10.67
N LEU A 301 -20.18 -12.55 -11.55
CA LEU A 301 -18.74 -12.57 -11.32
C LEU A 301 -18.04 -11.64 -12.29
N ILE A 302 -17.40 -10.59 -11.76
CA ILE A 302 -16.67 -9.62 -12.56
C ILE A 302 -15.19 -9.82 -12.29
N SER A 303 -14.41 -10.08 -13.34
CA SER A 303 -12.96 -10.21 -13.24
C SER A 303 -12.27 -9.29 -14.24
N GLY A 304 -11.10 -8.79 -13.86
CA GLY A 304 -10.26 -7.99 -14.75
C GLY A 304 -8.82 -7.89 -14.26
N THR A 305 -7.89 -7.80 -15.20
CA THR A 305 -6.49 -7.48 -14.94
C THR A 305 -6.15 -6.15 -15.58
N VAL A 306 -5.75 -5.18 -14.77
CA VAL A 306 -5.18 -3.92 -15.25
C VAL A 306 -3.67 -4.08 -15.28
N ALA A 307 -3.04 -3.56 -16.33
CA ALA A 307 -1.59 -3.62 -16.51
C ALA A 307 -1.03 -2.25 -16.88
N ARG A 308 0.23 -2.01 -16.53
CA ARG A 308 0.97 -0.82 -16.97
C ARG A 308 1.05 -0.79 -18.50
N ALA A 309 0.88 0.40 -19.09
CA ALA A 309 0.99 0.56 -20.52
C ALA A 309 2.42 0.18 -21.00
N PRO A 310 2.56 -0.57 -22.12
CA PRO A 310 3.86 -0.94 -22.65
C PRO A 310 4.74 0.29 -22.91
N GLY A 311 6.02 0.24 -22.53
CA GLY A 311 7.00 1.30 -22.79
C GLY A 311 6.93 2.51 -21.84
N THR A 312 5.99 2.53 -20.89
CA THR A 312 5.95 3.53 -19.81
C THR A 312 6.69 3.00 -18.58
N SER A 313 7.98 3.29 -18.45
CA SER A 313 8.64 3.09 -17.15
C SER A 313 8.09 4.11 -16.16
N PRO A 314 7.75 3.73 -14.91
CA PRO A 314 7.38 4.71 -13.91
C PRO A 314 8.55 5.71 -13.76
N ALA A 315 8.25 7.01 -13.70
CA ALA A 315 9.17 7.94 -13.07
C ALA A 315 9.46 7.35 -11.68
N ALA A 316 10.74 7.13 -11.37
CA ALA A 316 11.11 6.49 -10.11
C ALA A 316 10.41 7.20 -8.94
N PRO A 317 9.81 6.47 -7.98
CA PRO A 317 9.28 7.08 -6.79
C PRO A 317 10.40 7.88 -6.15
N VAL A 318 10.10 9.12 -5.80
CA VAL A 318 11.07 10.01 -5.15
C VAL A 318 11.42 9.39 -3.81
N SER A 319 12.61 8.80 -3.72
CA SER A 319 13.13 8.14 -2.52
C SER A 319 14.24 8.97 -1.91
N LEU A 320 14.38 8.91 -0.59
CA LEU A 320 15.50 9.52 0.09
C LEU A 320 16.77 8.68 -0.17
N PRO A 321 17.93 9.27 -0.52
CA PRO A 321 19.17 8.51 -0.66
C PRO A 321 19.62 7.89 0.68
N PRO A 322 20.54 6.90 0.70
CA PRO A 322 21.10 6.40 1.95
C PRO A 322 21.68 7.52 2.82
N ILE A 323 21.45 7.48 4.14
CA ILE A 323 21.99 8.51 5.04
C ILE A 323 23.52 8.59 5.01
N ALA A 324 24.19 7.46 4.75
CA ALA A 324 25.64 7.40 4.58
C ALA A 324 26.10 8.26 3.39
N PHE A 325 25.42 8.17 2.24
CA PHE A 325 25.69 9.00 1.07
C PHE A 325 25.57 10.48 1.41
N LEU A 326 24.52 10.87 2.15
CA LEU A 326 24.36 12.25 2.61
C LEU A 326 25.50 12.73 3.50
N ASN A 327 26.17 11.86 4.25
CA ASN A 327 27.26 12.22 5.15
C ASN A 327 28.62 12.35 4.46
N THR A 328 28.89 11.54 3.44
CA THR A 328 30.25 11.36 2.90
C THR A 328 30.41 11.79 1.45
N GLU A 329 29.40 11.59 0.62
CA GLU A 329 29.51 11.68 -0.85
C GLU A 329 28.64 12.79 -1.46
N ALA A 330 27.56 13.17 -0.79
CA ALA A 330 26.62 14.17 -1.27
C ALA A 330 27.26 15.57 -1.39
N THR A 331 27.10 16.19 -2.55
CA THR A 331 27.35 17.63 -2.73
C THR A 331 26.32 18.45 -1.93
N ALA A 332 26.56 19.76 -1.79
CA ALA A 332 25.58 20.66 -1.20
C ALA A 332 24.23 20.62 -1.95
N SER A 333 24.26 20.43 -3.27
CA SER A 333 23.05 20.29 -4.10
C SER A 333 22.33 18.97 -3.81
N ASP A 334 23.05 17.85 -3.73
CA ASP A 334 22.45 16.53 -3.46
C ASP A 334 21.79 16.48 -2.07
N PHE A 335 22.45 17.09 -1.09
CA PHE A 335 21.89 17.21 0.26
C PHE A 335 20.65 18.11 0.29
N ALA A 336 20.69 19.25 -0.42
CA ALA A 336 19.55 20.16 -0.54
C ALA A 336 18.32 19.46 -1.14
N VAL A 337 18.51 18.62 -2.16
CA VAL A 337 17.43 17.82 -2.76
C VAL A 337 16.80 16.92 -1.72
N ALA A 338 17.60 16.15 -0.96
CA ALA A 338 17.07 15.23 0.05
C ALA A 338 16.33 15.95 1.20
N VAL A 339 16.85 17.09 1.67
CA VAL A 339 16.20 17.89 2.73
C VAL A 339 14.92 18.55 2.21
N THR A 340 14.89 18.99 0.95
CA THR A 340 13.70 19.58 0.31
C THR A 340 12.53 18.61 0.30
N LEU A 341 12.78 17.31 0.13
CA LEU A 341 11.73 16.29 0.21
C LEU A 341 11.05 16.26 1.59
N LEU A 342 11.78 16.58 2.65
CA LEU A 342 11.27 16.57 4.03
C LEU A 342 10.70 17.91 4.47
N PHE A 343 11.32 19.04 4.09
CA PHE A 343 11.03 20.36 4.66
C PHE A 343 10.64 21.44 3.64
N GLU A 344 10.42 21.10 2.36
CA GLU A 344 10.28 22.07 1.26
C GLU A 344 11.61 22.86 1.03
N PRO A 345 11.76 23.66 -0.05
CA PRO A 345 13.04 24.29 -0.34
C PRO A 345 13.29 25.47 0.59
N ALA A 346 13.88 25.19 1.76
CA ALA A 346 14.24 26.14 2.81
C ALA A 346 15.77 26.30 2.91
N PRO A 347 16.42 27.17 2.10
CA PRO A 347 17.87 27.25 2.01
C PRO A 347 18.60 27.46 3.36
N PRO A 348 18.14 28.35 4.27
CA PRO A 348 18.81 28.52 5.56
C PRO A 348 18.86 27.21 6.36
N LEU A 349 17.74 26.47 6.40
CA LEU A 349 17.67 25.19 7.08
C LEU A 349 18.62 24.15 6.46
N VAL A 350 18.67 24.03 5.12
CA VAL A 350 19.56 23.04 4.51
C VAL A 350 21.03 23.41 4.69
N GLN A 351 21.39 24.69 4.68
CA GLN A 351 22.77 25.14 4.93
C GLN A 351 23.24 24.78 6.34
N HIS A 352 22.43 25.07 7.35
CA HIS A 352 22.74 24.68 8.72
C HIS A 352 22.82 23.16 8.87
N LEU A 353 21.86 22.41 8.33
CA LEU A 353 21.89 20.95 8.40
C LEU A 353 23.07 20.34 7.65
N TYR A 354 23.49 20.91 6.52
CA TYR A 354 24.65 20.43 5.77
C TYR A 354 25.95 20.58 6.56
N ALA A 355 26.10 21.68 7.30
CA ALA A 355 27.28 21.97 8.12
C ALA A 355 27.37 21.11 9.40
N HIS A 356 26.24 20.58 9.89
CA HIS A 356 26.17 19.77 11.12
C HIS A 356 26.21 18.25 10.90
N ARG A 357 26.47 17.81 9.66
CA ARG A 357 26.77 16.40 9.36
C ARG A 357 27.96 15.91 10.20
N PRO A 358 28.05 14.62 10.53
CA PRO A 358 27.22 13.51 10.04
C PRO A 358 25.97 13.22 10.89
N TYR A 359 24.97 12.58 10.28
CA TYR A 359 23.75 12.09 10.93
C TYR A 359 23.70 10.56 10.96
N ALA A 360 23.23 9.98 12.06
CA ALA A 360 23.09 8.52 12.18
C ALA A 360 21.93 7.98 11.33
N THR A 361 20.82 8.72 11.28
CA THR A 361 19.59 8.38 10.54
C THR A 361 18.87 9.65 10.08
N TYR A 362 17.90 9.52 9.16
CA TYR A 362 17.01 10.64 8.82
C TYR A 362 16.20 11.15 10.02
N ALA A 363 15.82 10.27 10.95
CA ALA A 363 15.19 10.70 12.20
C ALA A 363 16.13 11.63 12.98
N SER A 364 17.42 11.29 13.12
CA SER A 364 18.40 12.16 13.79
C SER A 364 18.68 13.48 13.06
N LEU A 365 18.52 13.49 11.72
CA LEU A 365 18.57 14.71 10.93
C LEU A 365 17.36 15.61 11.25
N ILE A 366 16.15 15.04 11.29
CA ILE A 366 14.93 15.77 11.68
C ILE A 366 15.00 16.25 13.13
N ASP A 367 15.52 15.45 14.06
CA ASP A 367 15.70 15.86 15.46
C ASP A 367 16.74 16.99 15.59
N SER A 368 17.71 17.06 14.68
CA SER A 368 18.66 18.18 14.60
C SER A 368 17.99 19.43 14.02
N ALA A 369 17.13 19.29 13.01
CA ALA A 369 16.29 20.37 12.51
C ALA A 369 15.34 20.90 13.60
N GLU A 370 14.69 20.03 14.37
CA GLU A 370 13.79 20.41 15.47
C GLU A 370 14.52 21.23 16.53
N ARG A 371 15.72 20.81 16.94
CA ARG A 371 16.54 21.57 17.90
C ARG A 371 16.94 22.95 17.37
N LEU A 372 17.26 23.05 16.08
CA LEU A 372 17.62 24.32 15.43
C LEU A 372 16.41 25.26 15.34
N LEU A 373 15.26 24.75 14.90
CA LEU A 373 14.03 25.53 14.72
C LEU A 373 13.44 25.98 16.06
N LEU A 374 13.42 25.11 17.07
CA LEU A 374 12.80 25.39 18.37
C LEU A 374 13.77 25.99 19.40
N SER A 375 15.04 26.22 19.02
CA SER A 375 16.06 26.86 19.86
C SER A 375 16.24 26.20 21.23
N THR A 376 16.15 24.87 21.32
CA THR A 376 16.06 24.17 22.61
C THR A 376 17.42 23.89 23.27
N SER A 377 18.56 24.01 22.58
CA SER A 377 19.90 23.91 23.21
C SER A 377 21.10 24.07 22.23
N THR A 378 21.66 25.28 22.08
CA THR A 378 23.12 25.62 22.06
C THR A 378 23.38 27.09 21.63
N PRO A 379 24.42 27.78 22.13
CA PRO A 379 24.67 29.21 21.83
C PRO A 379 25.33 29.51 20.46
N THR A 380 25.77 28.50 19.71
CA THR A 380 26.70 28.70 18.57
C THR A 380 26.06 28.72 17.18
N ALA A 381 24.74 28.53 17.04
CA ALA A 381 24.05 28.67 15.76
C ALA A 381 22.55 28.95 15.97
N LEU A 382 22.22 30.17 16.40
CA LEU A 382 20.83 30.63 16.45
C LEU A 382 20.42 31.15 15.07
N LEU A 383 19.32 30.61 14.52
CA LEU A 383 18.69 31.19 13.34
C LEU A 383 18.28 32.64 13.64
N THR A 384 18.67 33.55 12.77
CA THR A 384 18.19 34.93 12.79
C THR A 384 16.67 34.98 12.58
N GLN A 385 16.02 36.06 13.00
CA GLN A 385 14.57 36.24 12.79
C GLN A 385 14.19 36.16 11.30
N ASP A 386 15.05 36.67 10.41
CA ASP A 386 14.82 36.62 8.97
C ASP A 386 14.95 35.21 8.42
N GLU A 387 15.90 34.41 8.90
CA GLU A 387 16.02 32.99 8.52
C GLU A 387 14.83 32.17 9.03
N GLN A 388 14.37 32.43 10.24
CA GLN A 388 13.17 31.79 10.81
C GLN A 388 11.93 32.05 9.93
N VAL A 389 11.73 33.31 9.52
CA VAL A 389 10.63 33.69 8.61
C VAL A 389 10.83 33.07 7.22
N ALA A 390 12.06 33.06 6.69
CA ALA A 390 12.35 32.46 5.39
C ALA A 390 12.07 30.96 5.36
N ILE A 391 12.39 30.23 6.44
CA ILE A 391 12.10 28.80 6.56
C ILE A 391 10.60 28.54 6.59
N ILE A 392 9.84 29.29 7.40
CA ILE A 392 8.36 29.16 7.44
C ILE A 392 7.76 29.45 6.07
N ASN A 393 8.25 30.50 5.40
CA ASN A 393 7.75 30.91 4.10
C ASN A 393 8.15 29.98 2.95
N ALA A 394 9.07 29.04 3.15
CA ALA A 394 9.36 27.99 2.18
C ALA A 394 8.18 27.02 2.03
N HIS A 395 7.37 26.86 3.08
CA HIS A 395 6.18 26.01 3.03
C HIS A 395 5.11 26.61 2.11
N PRO A 396 4.39 25.80 1.32
CA PRO A 396 3.24 26.29 0.57
C PRO A 396 2.07 26.67 1.48
N ARG A 397 1.24 27.59 1.00
CA ARG A 397 -0.02 27.98 1.66
C ARG A 397 -1.01 26.82 1.62
N ILE A 398 -1.83 26.69 2.66
CA ILE A 398 -3.00 25.83 2.61
C ILE A 398 -3.99 26.38 1.58
N GLY A 399 -4.39 25.54 0.63
CA GLY A 399 -5.24 25.96 -0.49
C GLY A 399 -4.47 26.66 -1.62
N ALA A 400 -3.14 26.53 -1.70
CA ALA A 400 -2.43 26.96 -2.91
C ALA A 400 -2.91 26.16 -4.14
N ALA A 401 -2.79 26.77 -5.33
CA ALA A 401 -3.15 26.11 -6.59
C ALA A 401 -2.34 24.83 -6.77
N LYS A 402 -2.99 23.75 -7.22
CA LYS A 402 -2.39 22.41 -7.34
C LYS A 402 -1.09 22.43 -8.16
N ALA A 403 -1.05 23.20 -9.24
CA ALA A 403 0.12 23.35 -10.11
C ALA A 403 1.37 23.91 -9.41
N ASN A 404 1.21 24.57 -8.26
CA ASN A 404 2.29 25.20 -7.49
C ASN A 404 2.70 24.38 -6.26
N LEU A 405 2.14 23.17 -6.08
CA LEU A 405 2.42 22.29 -4.96
C LEU A 405 3.30 21.11 -5.40
N SER A 406 4.22 20.69 -4.53
CA SER A 406 4.91 19.41 -4.70
C SER A 406 3.92 18.25 -4.52
N ALA A 407 4.23 17.08 -5.09
CA ALA A 407 3.38 15.89 -4.92
C ALA A 407 3.15 15.53 -3.43
N LEU A 408 4.17 15.72 -2.59
CA LEU A 408 4.09 15.51 -1.14
C LEU A 408 3.21 16.58 -0.48
N SER A 409 3.31 17.84 -0.89
CA SER A 409 2.46 18.92 -0.39
C SER A 409 0.99 18.75 -0.77
N LEU A 410 0.69 18.18 -1.95
CA LEU A 410 -0.69 17.87 -2.35
C LEU A 410 -1.30 16.81 -1.42
N ILE A 411 -0.59 15.71 -1.22
CA ILE A 411 -1.01 14.63 -0.31
C ILE A 411 -1.16 15.15 1.12
N GLU A 412 -0.21 15.97 1.58
CA GLU A 412 -0.26 16.60 2.89
C GLU A 412 -1.54 17.41 3.06
N GLN A 413 -1.87 18.30 2.11
CA GLN A 413 -3.05 19.19 2.20
C GLN A 413 -4.40 18.49 1.96
N GLY A 414 -4.42 17.16 1.91
CA GLY A 414 -5.65 16.37 1.73
C GLY A 414 -6.16 16.35 0.28
N TYR A 415 -5.34 16.76 -0.69
CA TYR A 415 -5.61 16.48 -2.10
C TYR A 415 -5.32 15.00 -2.38
N THR A 416 -5.99 14.49 -3.41
CA THR A 416 -5.85 13.09 -3.79
C THR A 416 -4.50 12.82 -4.47
N ALA A 417 -4.09 11.56 -4.52
CA ALA A 417 -2.93 11.16 -5.31
C ALA A 417 -3.19 11.35 -6.83
N GLU A 418 -4.46 11.44 -7.27
CA GLU A 418 -4.84 11.90 -8.61
C GLU A 418 -4.41 13.36 -8.84
N ASP A 419 -4.73 14.27 -7.92
CA ASP A 419 -4.38 15.70 -7.99
C ASP A 419 -2.86 15.95 -8.05
N ALA A 420 -2.05 15.07 -7.47
CA ALA A 420 -0.58 15.15 -7.43
C ALA A 420 0.12 14.65 -8.70
N ALA A 421 -0.52 13.75 -9.45
CA ALA A 421 0.05 13.17 -10.67
C ALA A 421 -0.30 13.97 -11.92
N GLU A 422 -1.28 14.84 -11.81
CA GLU A 422 -1.89 15.56 -12.92
C GLU A 422 -1.52 17.05 -12.73
N LYS A 423 -0.60 17.60 -13.54
CA LYS A 423 -0.43 19.06 -13.65
C LYS A 423 -1.65 19.59 -14.41
N VAL A 424 -2.83 19.56 -13.77
CA VAL A 424 -4.11 19.83 -14.42
C VAL A 424 -4.15 21.27 -14.91
N HIS A 425 -4.31 21.43 -16.23
CA HIS A 425 -4.98 22.60 -16.79
C HIS A 425 -6.43 22.54 -16.31
N ASP A 426 -6.72 23.35 -15.28
CA ASP A 426 -7.99 23.44 -14.57
C ASP A 426 -9.14 23.69 -15.57
N THR A 427 -9.89 22.63 -15.90
CA THR A 427 -11.05 22.69 -16.82
C THR A 427 -12.33 22.10 -16.21
N ALA A 428 -12.26 21.57 -14.98
CA ALA A 428 -13.44 21.19 -14.22
C ALA A 428 -13.99 22.42 -13.50
N THR A 429 -15.28 22.72 -13.68
CA THR A 429 -15.95 23.80 -12.94
C THR A 429 -16.02 23.39 -11.46
N PRO A 430 -15.40 24.13 -10.52
CA PRO A 430 -15.43 23.77 -9.11
C PRO A 430 -16.87 23.74 -8.59
N SER A 431 -17.15 22.83 -7.66
CA SER A 431 -18.41 22.86 -6.91
C SER A 431 -18.55 24.22 -6.20
N GLN A 432 -19.78 24.66 -5.95
CA GLN A 432 -20.02 25.95 -5.27
C GLN A 432 -19.37 25.98 -3.87
N ASP A 433 -19.34 24.84 -3.18
CA ASP A 433 -18.75 24.68 -1.85
C ASP A 433 -17.20 24.73 -1.89
N ASP A 434 -16.58 24.19 -2.94
CA ASP A 434 -15.13 24.29 -3.15
C ASP A 434 -14.71 25.73 -3.46
N ALA A 435 -15.48 26.45 -4.27
CA ALA A 435 -15.22 27.85 -4.59
C ALA A 435 -15.28 28.74 -3.34
N VAL A 436 -16.26 28.51 -2.45
CA VAL A 436 -16.40 29.22 -1.17
C VAL A 436 -15.26 28.89 -0.21
N THR A 437 -14.88 27.61 -0.09
CA THR A 437 -13.76 27.15 0.74
C THR A 437 -12.45 27.77 0.28
N GLN A 438 -12.21 27.78 -1.03
CA GLN A 438 -11.00 28.33 -1.64
C GLN A 438 -10.92 29.86 -1.46
N ALA A 439 -12.03 30.58 -1.63
CA ALA A 439 -12.10 32.01 -1.38
C ALA A 439 -11.84 32.35 0.10
N THR A 440 -12.40 31.56 1.02
CA THR A 440 -12.21 31.72 2.47
C THR A 440 -10.75 31.52 2.87
N LEU A 441 -10.10 30.44 2.41
CA LEU A 441 -8.69 30.19 2.68
C LEU A 441 -7.79 31.30 2.10
N LYS A 442 -8.11 31.81 0.91
CA LYS A 442 -7.34 32.92 0.33
C LYS A 442 -7.42 34.17 1.20
N ARG A 443 -8.61 34.54 1.68
CA ARG A 443 -8.81 35.67 2.61
C ARG A 443 -8.04 35.47 3.90
N LEU A 444 -8.18 34.31 4.55
CA LEU A 444 -7.54 34.03 5.82
C LEU A 444 -6.00 34.00 5.72
N ASN A 445 -5.43 33.42 4.65
CA ASN A 445 -3.99 33.48 4.41
C ASN A 445 -3.49 34.93 4.32
N GLN A 446 -4.23 35.80 3.63
CA GLN A 446 -3.88 37.22 3.55
C GLN A 446 -3.93 37.89 4.93
N GLU A 447 -5.02 37.71 5.67
CA GLU A 447 -5.18 38.29 7.02
C GLU A 447 -4.09 37.80 8.00
N TYR A 448 -3.74 36.52 7.93
CA TYR A 448 -2.68 35.94 8.75
C TYR A 448 -1.31 36.52 8.38
N GLU A 449 -1.00 36.61 7.09
CA GLU A 449 0.26 37.16 6.59
C GLU A 449 0.40 38.66 6.91
N ASP A 450 -0.67 39.44 6.77
CA ASP A 450 -0.69 40.87 7.13
C ASP A 450 -0.46 41.09 8.63
N LYS A 451 -0.99 40.20 9.47
CA LYS A 451 -0.88 40.30 10.92
C LYS A 451 0.48 39.82 11.45
N TYR A 452 1.01 38.71 10.95
CA TYR A 452 2.17 38.03 11.54
C TYR A 452 3.45 38.13 10.68
N GLY A 453 3.32 38.45 9.39
CA GLY A 453 4.45 38.66 8.47
C GLY A 453 5.05 37.38 7.87
N PHE A 454 4.36 36.24 8.00
CA PHE A 454 4.77 34.95 7.44
C PHE A 454 3.56 34.06 7.16
N LYS A 455 3.75 33.04 6.32
CA LYS A 455 2.70 32.10 5.91
C LYS A 455 2.19 31.27 7.08
N PHE A 456 0.90 30.94 7.03
CA PHE A 456 0.30 29.98 7.94
C PHE A 456 0.76 28.55 7.58
N VAL A 457 1.32 27.85 8.56
CA VAL A 457 1.72 26.45 8.45
C VAL A 457 0.99 25.67 9.53
N VAL A 458 0.38 24.56 9.13
CA VAL A 458 -0.32 23.64 10.02
C VAL A 458 -0.17 22.22 9.50
N PHE A 459 0.16 21.27 10.38
CA PHE A 459 0.14 19.87 10.02
C PHE A 459 -1.31 19.39 9.96
N VAL A 460 -1.87 19.27 8.75
CA VAL A 460 -3.29 18.92 8.61
C VAL A 460 -3.56 17.44 8.88
N ASN A 461 -2.57 16.55 8.71
CA ASN A 461 -2.69 15.11 8.96
C ASN A 461 -3.93 14.48 8.29
N GLY A 462 -4.21 14.82 7.02
CA GLY A 462 -5.37 14.34 6.29
C GLY A 462 -6.72 14.96 6.68
N ARG A 463 -6.75 15.94 7.60
CA ARG A 463 -7.97 16.70 7.92
C ARG A 463 -8.42 17.53 6.70
N PRO A 464 -9.72 17.54 6.37
CA PRO A 464 -10.22 18.29 5.23
C PRO A 464 -10.13 19.81 5.48
N ARG A 465 -10.00 20.59 4.39
CA ARG A 465 -9.77 22.05 4.43
C ARG A 465 -10.80 22.83 5.25
N HIS A 466 -12.07 22.45 5.20
CA HIS A 466 -13.14 23.10 5.98
C HIS A 466 -12.97 22.92 7.51
N VAL A 467 -12.25 21.90 7.97
CA VAL A 467 -11.92 21.71 9.41
C VAL A 467 -10.73 22.57 9.83
N ILE A 468 -9.89 23.00 8.88
CA ILE A 468 -8.72 23.86 9.16
C ILE A 468 -9.12 25.34 9.23
N ILE A 469 -10.16 25.75 8.49
CA ILE A 469 -10.64 27.13 8.48
C ILE A 469 -10.91 27.67 9.91
N PRO A 470 -11.69 26.99 10.77
CA PRO A 470 -11.92 27.47 12.15
C PRO A 470 -10.65 27.56 12.99
N VAL A 471 -9.68 26.64 12.79
CA VAL A 471 -8.39 26.65 13.49
C VAL A 471 -7.57 27.89 13.09
N MET A 472 -7.58 28.22 11.80
CA MET A 472 -6.89 29.39 11.28
C MET A 472 -7.53 30.68 11.81
N GLU A 473 -8.85 30.78 11.82
CA GLU A 473 -9.59 31.92 12.39
C GLU A 473 -9.28 32.10 13.88
N GLU A 474 -9.34 31.02 14.67
CA GLU A 474 -9.02 31.06 16.10
C GLU A 474 -7.59 31.59 16.33
N ARG A 475 -6.61 31.07 15.58
CA ARG A 475 -5.20 31.47 15.70
C ARG A 475 -4.97 32.92 15.28
N ILE A 476 -5.65 33.40 14.23
CA ILE A 476 -5.60 34.82 13.83
C ILE A 476 -6.08 35.73 14.96
N HIS A 477 -7.12 35.36 15.71
CA HIS A 477 -7.69 36.25 16.73
C HIS A 477 -7.00 36.13 18.10
N HIS A 478 -6.51 34.96 18.47
CA HIS A 478 -6.13 34.66 19.86
C HIS A 478 -4.65 34.33 20.06
N SER A 479 -3.79 34.50 19.05
CA SER A 479 -2.36 34.19 19.15
C SER A 479 -1.44 35.41 18.98
N THR A 480 -0.19 35.25 19.39
CA THR A 480 0.88 36.25 19.22
C THR A 480 1.84 35.81 18.11
N ARG A 481 2.53 36.78 17.49
CA ARG A 481 3.50 36.50 16.42
C ARG A 481 4.56 35.46 16.83
N GLU A 482 5.07 35.54 18.06
CA GLU A 482 6.08 34.59 18.55
C GLU A 482 5.51 33.19 18.81
N ALA A 483 4.28 33.09 19.34
CA ALA A 483 3.60 31.81 19.54
C ALA A 483 3.29 31.13 18.20
N GLU A 484 2.83 31.90 17.21
CA GLU A 484 2.56 31.40 15.86
C GLU A 484 3.82 30.93 15.15
N LYS A 485 4.92 31.66 15.29
CA LYS A 485 6.22 31.25 14.72
C LYS A 485 6.69 29.91 15.30
N LYS A 486 6.62 29.75 16.62
CA LYS A 486 6.96 28.48 17.30
C LYS A 486 6.06 27.33 16.84
N THR A 487 4.76 27.60 16.68
CA THR A 487 3.78 26.61 16.23
C THR A 487 4.05 26.19 14.79
N ALA A 488 4.27 27.14 13.88
CA ALA A 488 4.62 26.86 12.48
C ALA A 488 5.86 25.97 12.37
N MET A 489 6.91 26.26 13.14
CA MET A 489 8.13 25.43 13.17
C MET A 489 7.88 24.02 13.73
N THR A 490 7.04 23.91 14.75
CA THR A 490 6.63 22.60 15.32
C THR A 490 5.87 21.78 14.28
N ASP A 491 4.94 22.42 13.56
CA ASP A 491 4.18 21.79 12.48
C ASP A 491 5.08 21.35 11.32
N MET A 492 6.08 22.16 10.92
CA MET A 492 7.06 21.76 9.90
C MET A 492 7.83 20.49 10.28
N VAL A 493 8.21 20.33 11.57
CA VAL A 493 8.87 19.11 12.05
C VAL A 493 7.91 17.92 11.99
N ALA A 494 6.65 18.10 12.37
CA ALA A 494 5.64 17.05 12.29
C ALA A 494 5.41 16.61 10.83
N ILE A 495 5.32 17.56 9.89
CA ILE A 495 5.23 17.32 8.46
C ILE A 495 6.45 16.53 7.95
N ALA A 496 7.67 16.91 8.34
CA ALA A 496 8.88 16.20 7.94
C ALA A 496 8.90 14.75 8.47
N ARG A 497 8.45 14.50 9.71
CA ARG A 497 8.34 13.14 10.27
C ARG A 497 7.30 12.30 9.53
N ASP A 498 6.14 12.89 9.21
CA ASP A 498 5.11 12.24 8.40
C ASP A 498 5.62 11.90 6.99
N ARG A 499 6.30 12.84 6.33
CA ARG A 499 6.95 12.62 5.02
C ARG A 499 8.01 11.53 5.08
N LEU A 500 8.85 11.49 6.11
CA LEU A 500 9.83 10.42 6.30
C LEU A 500 9.16 9.03 6.42
N SER A 501 7.99 8.93 7.05
CA SER A 501 7.27 7.65 7.13
C SER A 501 6.73 7.19 5.77
N LYS A 502 6.46 8.13 4.86
CA LYS A 502 5.91 7.89 3.51
C LYS A 502 7.00 7.71 2.45
N LEU A 503 8.15 8.35 2.63
CA LEU A 503 9.32 8.26 1.76
C LEU A 503 10.19 7.07 2.18
N GLY A 504 10.30 6.05 1.32
CA GLY A 504 11.30 5.01 1.51
C GLY A 504 12.72 5.58 1.44
N VAL A 505 13.64 5.04 2.26
CA VAL A 505 15.09 5.27 2.11
C VAL A 505 15.62 4.25 1.10
N ALA A 506 16.31 4.73 0.07
CA ALA A 506 16.88 3.96 -1.03
C ALA A 506 18.08 3.11 -0.62
#